data_AF-A0A352FFQ4-F1
#
_entry.id   AF-A0A352FFQ4-F1
#
_cell.length_a   1.000
_cell.length_b   1.000
_cell.length_c   1.000
_cell.angle_alpha   90.00
_cell.angle_beta   90.00
_cell.angle_gamma   90.00
#
_symmetry.space_group_name_H-M   'P 1'
#
loop_
_entity.id
_entity.type
_entity.pdbx_description
1 polymer ?
#
loop_
_entity_poly.entity_id
_entity_poly.type
_entity_poly.pdbx_seq_one_letter_code
_entity_poly.pdbx_strand_id
1 'polypeptide(L)'
;MNTEPSSRPQLSGKLLGWLASGLCVVCLAVYAVNGPWFVKPIYQSESLIFVPLTILSKQIEQQGIGFASDREIDAHIQILESGLMRDSLIQRFSLTKAYGIDTKNPGGQSRLHRILAAHTKIRKTQFGSVSIRVDDTDPARAALMANAIVELGNLIKEDLLLANRKGALDYAQTLYDSKAADVANLEQRIDSVTGLPGGLEAATRNRAAKLQTIYGTELQELAGRKNHLEREQRSFETELPKAYVISSAIPDYEPVSPRRLLMVLAAAAIYLFLMAVIIIIMRDVRLISTKD
;
A
#
# COMPACT_ATOMS: atom_id res chain seq x y z
N MET A 1 -36.34 65.15 17.05
CA MET A 1 -35.92 63.74 16.87
C MET A 1 -37.07 62.99 16.26
N ASN A 2 -37.16 62.94 14.92
CA ASN A 2 -38.15 62.13 14.21
C ASN A 2 -37.36 61.09 13.40
N THR A 3 -37.45 59.84 13.84
CA THR A 3 -36.92 58.67 13.16
C THR A 3 -37.84 58.32 11.99
N GLU A 4 -37.35 58.49 10.77
CA GLU A 4 -38.01 57.92 9.58
C GLU A 4 -37.99 56.38 9.64
N PRO A 5 -39.08 55.69 9.25
CA PRO A 5 -39.10 54.25 9.20
C PRO A 5 -38.30 53.76 7.98
N SER A 6 -37.23 53.02 8.23
CA SER A 6 -36.49 52.27 7.21
C SER A 6 -37.45 51.31 6.49
N SER A 7 -37.85 51.65 5.26
CA SER A 7 -38.64 50.76 4.43
C SER A 7 -37.79 49.53 4.08
N ARG A 8 -38.15 48.38 4.66
CA ARG A 8 -37.54 47.10 4.29
C ARG A 8 -37.83 46.87 2.80
N PRO A 9 -36.84 46.55 1.96
CA PRO A 9 -37.09 46.28 0.55
C PRO A 9 -38.00 45.05 0.44
N GLN A 10 -39.25 45.26 0.04
CA GLN A 10 -40.18 44.16 -0.22
C GLN A 10 -39.84 43.56 -1.59
N LEU A 11 -39.36 42.32 -1.59
CA LEU A 11 -39.21 41.51 -2.79
C LEU A 11 -40.58 41.35 -3.46
N SER A 12 -40.67 41.61 -4.76
CA SER A 12 -41.94 41.45 -5.48
C SER A 12 -42.36 39.97 -5.48
N GLY A 13 -43.65 39.68 -5.29
CA GLY A 13 -44.16 38.30 -5.28
C GLY A 13 -43.84 37.52 -6.56
N LYS A 14 -43.71 38.22 -7.69
CA LYS A 14 -43.22 37.64 -8.95
C LYS A 14 -41.77 37.16 -8.83
N LEU A 15 -40.88 37.95 -8.22
CA LEU A 15 -39.47 37.58 -8.05
C LEU A 15 -39.32 36.35 -7.15
N LEU A 16 -40.13 36.23 -6.10
CA LEU A 16 -40.16 35.06 -5.22
C LEU A 16 -40.61 33.78 -5.97
N GLY A 17 -41.60 33.89 -6.86
CA GLY A 17 -42.02 32.76 -7.72
C GLY A 17 -40.94 32.31 -8.70
N TRP A 18 -40.20 33.25 -9.31
CA TRP A 18 -39.07 32.94 -10.18
C TRP A 18 -37.91 32.27 -9.43
N LEU A 19 -37.62 32.71 -8.20
CA LEU A 19 -36.62 32.07 -7.33
C LEU A 19 -37.00 30.62 -6.97
N ALA A 20 -38.25 30.41 -6.54
CA ALA A 20 -38.71 29.07 -6.14
C ALA A 20 -38.74 28.10 -7.33
N SER A 21 -39.20 28.55 -8.50
CA SER A 21 -39.21 27.75 -9.72
C SER A 21 -37.79 27.41 -10.21
N GLY A 22 -36.87 28.38 -10.21
CA GLY A 22 -35.48 28.16 -10.57
C GLY A 22 -34.78 27.18 -9.64
N LEU A 23 -35.01 27.29 -8.33
CA LEU A 23 -34.48 26.35 -7.34
C LEU A 23 -34.99 24.92 -7.59
N CYS A 24 -36.30 24.75 -7.87
CA CYS A 24 -36.88 23.44 -8.17
C CYS A 24 -36.25 22.82 -9.42
N VAL A 25 -36.06 23.61 -10.48
CA VAL A 25 -35.45 23.16 -11.74
C VAL A 25 -34.00 22.71 -11.50
N VAL A 26 -33.20 23.49 -10.76
CA VAL A 26 -31.80 23.14 -10.44
C VAL A 26 -31.74 21.84 -9.63
N CYS A 27 -32.57 21.70 -8.60
CA CYS A 27 -32.60 20.49 -7.77
C CYS A 27 -32.99 19.25 -8.59
N LEU A 28 -34.03 19.36 -9.43
CA LEU A 28 -34.48 18.27 -10.30
C LEU A 28 -33.41 17.88 -11.32
N ALA A 29 -32.78 18.88 -11.94
CA ALA A 29 -31.71 18.65 -12.91
C ALA A 29 -30.51 17.94 -12.28
N VAL A 30 -30.05 18.38 -11.11
CA VAL A 30 -28.93 17.76 -10.39
C VAL A 30 -29.28 16.33 -9.95
N TYR A 31 -30.52 16.09 -9.49
CA TYR A 31 -30.96 14.76 -9.14
C TYR A 31 -30.97 13.82 -10.35
N ALA A 32 -31.49 14.29 -11.50
CA ALA A 32 -31.58 13.52 -12.73
C ALA A 32 -30.20 13.21 -13.35
N VAL A 33 -29.30 14.19 -13.42
CA VAL A 33 -27.94 14.02 -13.97
C VAL A 33 -27.10 13.06 -13.13
N ASN A 34 -27.34 12.96 -11.83
CA ASN A 34 -26.66 12.00 -10.96
C ASN A 34 -27.41 10.67 -10.84
N GLY A 35 -28.40 10.43 -11.70
CA GLY A 35 -29.11 9.17 -11.81
C GLY A 35 -28.19 8.04 -12.32
N PRO A 36 -28.58 6.76 -12.11
CA PRO A 36 -27.77 5.59 -12.50
C PRO A 36 -27.45 5.52 -14.00
N TRP A 37 -28.25 6.22 -14.81
CA TRP A 37 -28.08 6.30 -16.26
C TRP A 37 -26.81 7.03 -16.68
N PHE A 38 -26.40 8.06 -15.92
CA PHE A 38 -25.25 8.90 -16.24
C PHE A 38 -24.06 8.63 -15.31
N VAL A 39 -24.33 8.43 -14.01
CA VAL A 39 -23.30 8.14 -13.01
C VAL A 39 -23.61 6.79 -12.38
N LYS A 40 -22.80 5.79 -12.72
CA LYS A 40 -22.94 4.45 -12.16
C LYS A 40 -22.76 4.50 -10.63
N PRO A 41 -23.58 3.77 -9.86
CA PRO A 41 -23.35 3.63 -8.43
C PRO A 41 -22.00 2.96 -8.19
N ILE A 42 -21.34 3.37 -7.11
CA ILE A 42 -20.10 2.77 -6.62
C ILE A 42 -20.39 2.16 -5.26
N TYR A 43 -19.97 0.91 -5.10
CA TYR A 43 -20.07 0.10 -3.90
C TYR A 43 -18.68 -0.06 -3.29
N GLN A 44 -18.60 -0.14 -1.97
CA GLN A 44 -17.33 -0.26 -1.26
C GLN A 44 -17.32 -1.54 -0.44
N SER A 45 -16.25 -2.32 -0.55
CA SER A 45 -16.02 -3.47 0.33
C SER A 45 -14.69 -3.31 1.06
N GLU A 46 -14.59 -3.88 2.26
CA GLU A 46 -13.43 -3.72 3.15
C GLU A 46 -12.91 -5.06 3.66
N SER A 47 -11.61 -5.30 3.52
CA SER A 47 -10.90 -6.34 4.27
C SER A 47 -10.03 -5.71 5.34
N LEU A 48 -10.00 -6.33 6.53
CA LEU A 48 -9.20 -5.91 7.66
C LEU A 48 -8.23 -7.01 8.06
N ILE A 49 -6.93 -6.70 8.11
CA ILE A 49 -5.87 -7.68 8.40
C ILE A 49 -4.90 -7.19 9.47
N PHE A 50 -4.25 -8.12 10.16
CA PHE A 50 -3.00 -7.86 10.87
C PHE A 50 -1.80 -8.37 10.06
N VAL A 51 -0.78 -7.53 9.99
CA VAL A 51 0.50 -7.89 9.36
C VAL A 51 1.32 -8.71 10.37
N PRO A 52 1.84 -9.88 9.98
CA PRO A 52 2.64 -10.70 10.88
C PRO A 52 4.06 -10.18 10.96
N LEU A 53 4.73 -10.44 12.07
CA LEU A 53 6.18 -10.27 12.16
C LEU A 53 6.90 -11.18 11.15
N THR A 54 7.94 -10.65 10.52
CA THR A 54 8.76 -11.40 9.55
C THR A 54 10.16 -11.68 10.07
N ILE A 55 10.55 -11.03 11.16
CA ILE A 55 11.87 -11.15 11.79
C ILE A 55 11.85 -12.27 12.85
N LEU A 56 12.57 -13.35 12.56
CA LEU A 56 12.60 -14.55 13.42
C LEU A 56 13.07 -14.26 14.86
N SER A 57 14.10 -13.42 15.03
CA SER A 57 14.60 -13.09 16.37
C SER A 57 13.53 -12.43 17.24
N LYS A 58 12.78 -11.48 16.67
CA LYS A 58 11.65 -10.83 17.36
C LYS A 58 10.51 -11.79 17.66
N GLN A 59 10.25 -12.73 16.76
CA GLN A 59 9.22 -13.76 16.96
C GLN A 59 9.57 -14.68 18.14
N ILE A 60 10.86 -15.02 18.30
CA ILE A 60 11.36 -15.80 19.43
C ILE A 60 11.28 -15.00 20.74
N GLU A 61 11.71 -13.72 20.73
CA GLU A 61 11.64 -12.83 21.89
C GLU A 61 10.21 -12.65 22.41
N GLN A 62 9.22 -12.59 21.51
CA GLN A 62 7.82 -12.39 21.85
C GLN A 62 7.07 -13.69 22.21
N GLN A 63 7.77 -14.82 22.32
CA GLN A 63 7.21 -16.12 22.74
C GLN A 63 5.98 -16.55 21.90
N GLY A 64 5.88 -16.19 20.62
CA GLY A 64 4.75 -16.59 19.77
C GLY A 64 4.32 -15.57 18.71
N ILE A 65 3.00 -15.46 18.51
CA ILE A 65 2.35 -14.60 17.51
C ILE A 65 2.52 -13.14 17.92
N GLY A 66 3.41 -12.43 17.22
CA GLY A 66 3.56 -11.00 17.35
C GLY A 66 3.02 -10.25 16.15
N PHE A 67 2.48 -9.06 16.41
CA PHE A 67 2.05 -8.12 15.39
C PHE A 67 3.27 -7.36 14.85
N ALA A 68 3.24 -7.09 13.55
CA ALA A 68 4.26 -6.28 12.88
C ALA A 68 4.43 -4.92 13.57
N SER A 69 5.68 -4.45 13.63
CA SER A 69 5.96 -3.08 14.04
C SER A 69 5.40 -2.07 13.02
N ASP A 70 5.25 -0.81 13.42
CA ASP A 70 4.76 0.26 12.53
C ASP A 70 5.51 0.31 11.18
N ARG A 71 6.84 0.15 11.21
CA ARG A 71 7.66 0.13 9.99
C ARG A 71 7.37 -1.07 9.09
N GLU A 72 7.12 -2.24 9.68
CA GLU A 72 6.76 -3.45 8.93
C GLU A 72 5.35 -3.33 8.34
N ILE A 73 4.42 -2.69 9.05
CA ILE A 73 3.09 -2.38 8.53
C ILE A 73 3.20 -1.42 7.33
N ASP A 74 3.96 -0.33 7.47
CA ASP A 74 4.13 0.66 6.39
C ASP A 74 4.80 0.02 5.15
N ALA A 75 5.81 -0.83 5.36
CA ALA A 75 6.43 -1.60 4.29
C ALA A 75 5.44 -2.57 3.62
N HIS A 76 4.56 -3.22 4.40
CA HIS A 76 3.54 -4.08 3.85
C HIS A 76 2.51 -3.29 3.02
N ILE A 77 2.05 -2.14 3.51
CA ILE A 77 1.16 -1.25 2.74
C ILE A 77 1.82 -0.85 1.41
N GLN A 78 3.12 -0.55 1.40
CA GLN A 78 3.85 -0.25 0.17
C GLN A 78 3.81 -1.40 -0.85
N ILE A 79 3.89 -2.66 -0.39
CA ILE A 79 3.73 -3.85 -1.25
C ILE A 79 2.32 -3.90 -1.83
N LEU A 80 1.29 -3.69 -1.00
CA LEU A 80 -0.10 -3.70 -1.43
C LEU A 80 -0.45 -2.53 -2.37
N GLU A 81 0.27 -1.41 -2.30
CA GLU A 81 0.12 -0.25 -3.19
C GLU A 81 1.09 -0.28 -4.40
N SER A 82 1.81 -1.38 -4.62
CA SER A 82 2.82 -1.49 -5.68
C SER A 82 2.21 -1.60 -7.10
N GLY A 83 3.03 -1.31 -8.12
CA GLY A 83 2.65 -1.55 -9.52
C GLY A 83 2.35 -3.03 -9.80
N LEU A 84 3.16 -3.93 -9.25
CA LEU A 84 2.98 -5.37 -9.37
C LEU A 84 1.62 -5.84 -8.83
N MET A 85 1.18 -5.29 -7.69
CA MET A 85 -0.17 -5.56 -7.17
C MET A 85 -1.25 -5.11 -8.16
N ARG A 86 -1.13 -3.89 -8.69
CA ARG A 86 -2.10 -3.35 -9.66
C ARG A 86 -2.15 -4.23 -10.92
N ASP A 87 -1.01 -4.60 -11.47
CA ASP A 87 -0.91 -5.45 -12.66
C ASP A 87 -1.54 -6.83 -12.40
N SER A 88 -1.29 -7.41 -11.23
CA SER A 88 -1.88 -8.69 -10.80
C SER A 88 -3.40 -8.61 -10.72
N LEU A 89 -3.96 -7.52 -10.17
CA LEU A 89 -5.41 -7.29 -10.13
C LEU A 89 -6.00 -7.09 -11.53
N ILE A 90 -5.33 -6.29 -12.37
CA ILE A 90 -5.75 -6.03 -13.76
C ILE A 90 -5.91 -7.34 -14.51
N GLN A 91 -4.92 -8.22 -14.39
CA GLN A 91 -4.93 -9.54 -15.02
C GLN A 91 -6.00 -10.44 -14.41
N ARG A 92 -6.02 -10.62 -13.08
CA ARG A 92 -6.91 -11.54 -12.37
C ARG A 92 -8.39 -11.24 -12.62
N PHE A 93 -8.76 -9.96 -12.65
CA PHE A 93 -10.14 -9.52 -12.81
C PHE A 93 -10.47 -9.04 -14.22
N SER A 94 -9.54 -9.18 -15.18
CA SER A 94 -9.72 -8.71 -16.56
C SER A 94 -10.23 -7.26 -16.65
N LEU A 95 -9.64 -6.37 -15.83
CA LEU A 95 -10.17 -5.02 -15.59
C LEU A 95 -10.15 -4.12 -16.82
N THR A 96 -9.29 -4.42 -17.79
CA THR A 96 -9.30 -3.76 -19.11
C THR A 96 -10.67 -3.88 -19.78
N LYS A 97 -11.29 -5.06 -19.72
CA LYS A 97 -12.64 -5.31 -20.24
C LYS A 97 -13.70 -4.73 -19.32
N ALA A 98 -13.59 -4.97 -18.02
CA ALA A 98 -14.59 -4.52 -17.04
C ALA A 98 -14.77 -2.99 -17.05
N TYR A 99 -13.68 -2.24 -17.25
CA TYR A 99 -13.70 -0.78 -17.31
C TYR A 99 -13.71 -0.21 -18.74
N GLY A 100 -13.67 -1.07 -19.76
CA GLY A 100 -13.68 -0.64 -21.16
C GLY A 100 -12.45 0.19 -21.57
N ILE A 101 -11.28 -0.12 -21.00
CA ILE A 101 -10.04 0.61 -21.25
C ILE A 101 -9.17 -0.16 -22.24
N ASP A 102 -8.90 0.46 -23.38
CA ASP A 102 -7.96 -0.06 -24.36
C ASP A 102 -6.51 0.22 -23.92
N THR A 103 -5.79 -0.86 -23.59
CA THR A 103 -4.39 -0.80 -23.19
C THR A 103 -3.42 -0.82 -24.37
N LYS A 104 -3.90 -0.97 -25.62
CA LYS A 104 -3.07 -0.87 -26.83
C LYS A 104 -2.67 0.56 -27.14
N ASN A 105 -3.46 1.54 -26.68
CA ASN A 105 -3.14 2.95 -26.85
C ASN A 105 -2.06 3.40 -25.86
N PRO A 106 -1.14 4.30 -26.27
CA PRO A 106 -0.19 4.93 -25.36
C PRO A 106 -0.93 5.56 -24.17
N GLY A 107 -0.58 5.14 -22.94
CA GLY A 107 -1.16 5.64 -21.70
C GLY A 107 -2.40 4.90 -21.18
N GLY A 108 -2.92 3.89 -21.89
CA GLY A 108 -4.04 3.07 -21.41
C GLY A 108 -3.72 2.37 -20.08
N GLN A 109 -2.52 1.81 -19.96
CA GLN A 109 -2.05 1.19 -18.71
C GLN A 109 -1.93 2.19 -17.56
N SER A 110 -1.32 3.35 -17.79
CA SER A 110 -1.19 4.40 -16.77
C SER A 110 -2.56 4.91 -16.28
N ARG A 111 -3.56 4.96 -17.18
CA ARG A 111 -4.94 5.31 -16.81
C ARG A 111 -5.56 4.24 -15.91
N LEU A 112 -5.37 2.96 -16.24
CA LEU A 112 -5.89 1.85 -15.45
C LEU A 112 -5.27 1.80 -14.05
N HIS A 113 -3.94 2.02 -13.96
CA HIS A 113 -3.25 2.16 -12.68
C HIS A 113 -3.80 3.31 -11.83
N ARG A 114 -4.10 4.46 -12.44
CA ARG A 114 -4.67 5.62 -11.75
C ARG A 114 -6.07 5.34 -11.24
N ILE A 115 -6.91 4.67 -12.03
CA ILE A 115 -8.26 4.28 -11.63
C ILE A 115 -8.19 3.33 -10.44
N LEU A 116 -7.33 2.30 -10.51
CA LEU A 116 -7.12 1.39 -9.39
C LEU A 116 -6.59 2.09 -8.14
N ALA A 117 -5.64 3.00 -8.28
CA ALA A 117 -5.13 3.78 -7.14
C ALA A 117 -6.22 4.67 -6.51
N ALA A 118 -7.16 5.18 -7.30
CA ALA A 118 -8.28 5.97 -6.79
C ALA A 118 -9.36 5.10 -6.13
N HIS A 119 -9.57 3.89 -6.65
CA HIS A 119 -10.59 2.95 -6.20
C HIS A 119 -10.13 2.08 -5.03
N THR A 120 -8.82 2.01 -4.76
CA THR A 120 -8.26 1.21 -3.68
C THR A 120 -7.65 2.12 -2.62
N LYS A 121 -8.12 2.02 -1.38
CA LYS A 121 -7.63 2.78 -0.22
C LYS A 121 -7.11 1.81 0.83
N ILE A 122 -5.79 1.81 1.03
CA ILE A 122 -5.12 0.89 1.95
C ILE A 122 -4.45 1.70 3.06
N ARG A 123 -4.89 1.57 4.31
CA ARG A 123 -4.40 2.42 5.40
C ARG A 123 -4.19 1.62 6.68
N LYS A 124 -3.18 2.02 7.44
CA LYS A 124 -3.02 1.57 8.82
C LYS A 124 -4.14 2.18 9.69
N THR A 125 -4.76 1.36 10.52
CA THR A 125 -5.76 1.80 11.49
C THR A 125 -5.08 2.22 12.79
N GLN A 126 -5.82 2.91 13.67
CA GLN A 126 -5.33 3.27 15.01
C GLN A 126 -5.04 2.06 15.91
N PHE A 127 -5.53 0.87 15.55
CA PHE A 127 -5.36 -0.37 16.31
C PHE A 127 -4.23 -1.26 15.76
N GLY A 128 -3.41 -0.74 14.83
CA GLY A 128 -2.29 -1.48 14.25
C GLY A 128 -2.69 -2.52 13.19
N SER A 129 -3.95 -2.56 12.78
CA SER A 129 -4.40 -3.34 11.63
C SER A 129 -4.28 -2.56 10.33
N VAL A 130 -4.42 -3.24 9.19
CA VAL A 130 -4.46 -2.62 7.86
C VAL A 130 -5.87 -2.81 7.29
N SER A 131 -6.50 -1.68 6.96
CA SER A 131 -7.78 -1.60 6.26
C SER A 131 -7.52 -1.52 4.76
N ILE A 132 -8.15 -2.40 4.00
CA ILE A 132 -8.07 -2.48 2.54
C ILE A 132 -9.49 -2.27 2.00
N ARG A 133 -9.77 -1.07 1.53
CA ARG A 133 -11.07 -0.71 0.94
C ARG A 133 -10.98 -0.63 -0.56
N VAL A 134 -11.95 -1.24 -1.23
CA VAL A 134 -12.05 -1.24 -2.69
C VAL A 134 -13.42 -0.76 -3.13
N ASP A 135 -13.42 0.23 -4.00
CA ASP A 135 -14.57 0.89 -4.61
C ASP A 135 -14.79 0.31 -6.03
N ASP A 136 -15.97 -0.26 -6.33
CA ASP A 136 -16.33 -0.72 -7.67
C ASP A 136 -17.82 -0.53 -7.97
N THR A 137 -18.17 -0.39 -9.25
CA THR A 137 -19.54 -0.46 -9.77
C THR A 137 -20.24 -1.81 -9.56
N ASP A 138 -19.48 -2.88 -9.37
CA ASP A 138 -19.98 -4.22 -9.06
C ASP A 138 -19.61 -4.59 -7.60
N PRO A 139 -20.59 -4.74 -6.70
CA PRO A 139 -20.33 -5.01 -5.29
C PRO A 139 -19.63 -6.35 -5.06
N ALA A 140 -19.89 -7.35 -5.91
CA ALA A 140 -19.21 -8.64 -5.80
C ALA A 140 -17.74 -8.51 -6.19
N ARG A 141 -17.44 -7.77 -7.26
CA ARG A 141 -16.06 -7.52 -7.70
C ARG A 141 -15.29 -6.69 -6.68
N ALA A 142 -15.91 -5.69 -6.04
CA ALA A 142 -15.31 -4.92 -4.95
C ALA A 142 -14.81 -5.84 -3.81
N ALA A 143 -15.68 -6.73 -3.32
CA ALA A 143 -15.35 -7.67 -2.26
C ALA A 143 -14.25 -8.66 -2.68
N LEU A 144 -14.36 -9.24 -3.87
CA LEU A 144 -13.36 -10.16 -4.39
C LEU A 144 -12.00 -9.49 -4.58
N MET A 145 -11.95 -8.24 -5.07
CA MET A 145 -10.71 -7.49 -5.20
C MET A 145 -10.07 -7.16 -3.86
N ALA A 146 -10.85 -6.73 -2.86
CA ALA A 146 -10.32 -6.44 -1.52
C ALA A 146 -9.69 -7.69 -0.88
N ASN A 147 -10.35 -8.85 -0.98
CA ASN A 147 -9.78 -10.12 -0.51
C ASN A 147 -8.57 -10.56 -1.34
N ALA A 148 -8.62 -10.38 -2.66
CA ALA A 148 -7.50 -10.72 -3.54
C ALA A 148 -6.25 -9.88 -3.26
N ILE A 149 -6.39 -8.61 -2.85
CA ILE A 149 -5.25 -7.78 -2.44
C ILE A 149 -4.51 -8.41 -1.25
N VAL A 150 -5.24 -8.96 -0.27
CA VAL A 150 -4.63 -9.66 0.87
C VAL A 150 -3.88 -10.90 0.41
N GLU A 151 -4.53 -11.73 -0.40
CA GLU A 151 -3.95 -12.98 -0.92
C GLU A 151 -2.70 -12.72 -1.76
N LEU A 152 -2.81 -11.84 -2.77
CA LEU A 152 -1.70 -11.45 -3.63
C LEU A 152 -0.60 -10.75 -2.81
N GLY A 153 -0.98 -9.98 -1.79
CA GLY A 153 -0.03 -9.30 -0.91
C GLY A 153 0.84 -10.28 -0.14
N ASN A 154 0.25 -11.39 0.32
CA ASN A 154 1.00 -12.48 0.92
C ASN A 154 1.94 -13.13 -0.08
N LEU A 155 1.47 -13.42 -1.30
CA LEU A 155 2.29 -14.05 -2.34
C LEU A 155 3.47 -13.17 -2.78
N ILE A 156 3.23 -11.88 -3.03
CA ILE A 156 4.29 -10.93 -3.42
C ILE A 156 5.32 -10.77 -2.29
N LYS A 157 4.85 -10.69 -1.04
CA LYS A 157 5.73 -10.60 0.13
C LYS A 157 6.56 -11.88 0.28
N GLU A 158 5.94 -13.04 0.10
CA GLU A 158 6.58 -14.35 0.17
C GLU A 158 7.68 -14.47 -0.88
N ASP A 159 7.38 -14.15 -2.14
CA ASP A 159 8.35 -14.15 -3.25
C ASP A 159 9.56 -13.25 -2.96
N LEU A 160 9.33 -12.01 -2.53
CA LEU A 160 10.39 -11.05 -2.22
C LEU A 160 11.28 -11.53 -1.05
N LEU A 161 10.68 -12.08 0.00
CA LEU A 161 11.43 -12.56 1.17
C LEU A 161 12.19 -13.85 0.87
N LEU A 162 11.62 -14.77 0.09
CA LEU A 162 12.31 -15.99 -0.34
C LEU A 162 13.49 -15.68 -1.25
N ALA A 163 13.32 -14.74 -2.19
CA ALA A 163 14.43 -14.28 -3.03
C ALA A 163 15.58 -13.70 -2.18
N ASN A 164 15.26 -12.87 -1.18
CA ASN A 164 16.25 -12.30 -0.27
C ASN A 164 16.95 -13.36 0.59
N ARG A 165 16.18 -14.31 1.16
CA ARG A 165 16.73 -15.40 1.98
C ARG A 165 17.62 -16.33 1.17
N LYS A 166 17.24 -16.64 -0.07
CA LYS A 166 18.08 -17.41 -0.99
C LYS A 166 19.40 -16.70 -1.28
N GLY A 167 19.35 -15.40 -1.59
CA GLY A 167 20.57 -14.61 -1.81
C GLY A 167 21.49 -14.59 -0.58
N ALA A 168 20.93 -14.49 0.62
CA ALA A 168 21.70 -14.56 1.86
C ALA A 168 22.34 -15.94 2.08
N LEU A 169 21.59 -17.02 1.82
CA LEU A 169 22.10 -18.40 1.90
C LEU A 169 23.25 -18.63 0.91
N ASP A 170 23.06 -18.27 -0.36
CA ASP A 170 24.07 -18.43 -1.41
C ASP A 170 25.35 -17.65 -1.07
N TYR A 171 25.21 -16.45 -0.50
CA TYR A 171 26.33 -15.64 -0.03
C TYR A 171 27.05 -16.29 1.15
N ALA A 172 26.32 -16.77 2.17
CA ALA A 172 26.90 -17.46 3.32
C ALA A 172 27.64 -18.75 2.89
N GLN A 173 27.09 -19.50 1.93
CA GLN A 173 27.70 -20.68 1.35
C GLN A 173 29.04 -20.33 0.68
N THR A 174 29.04 -19.29 -0.16
CA THR A 174 30.26 -18.81 -0.83
C THR A 174 31.36 -18.43 0.17
N LEU A 175 30.98 -17.73 1.25
CA LEU A 175 31.93 -17.35 2.31
C LEU A 175 32.49 -18.57 3.05
N TYR A 176 31.67 -19.58 3.31
CA TYR A 176 32.10 -20.84 3.93
C TYR A 176 33.06 -21.60 3.01
N ASP A 177 32.69 -21.80 1.75
CA ASP A 177 33.48 -22.57 0.78
C ASP A 177 34.85 -21.94 0.52
N SER A 178 34.88 -20.61 0.34
CA SER A 178 36.15 -19.87 0.21
C SER A 178 37.05 -20.09 1.42
N LYS A 179 36.48 -20.04 2.64
CA LYS A 179 37.28 -20.24 3.87
C LYS A 179 37.74 -21.68 4.03
N ALA A 180 36.90 -22.64 3.66
CA ALA A 180 37.23 -24.05 3.70
C ALA A 180 38.43 -24.35 2.77
N ALA A 181 38.44 -23.75 1.58
CA ALA A 181 39.56 -23.84 0.65
C ALA A 181 40.85 -23.20 1.22
N ASP A 182 40.76 -22.03 1.86
CA ASP A 182 41.91 -21.38 2.50
C ASP A 182 42.51 -22.25 3.62
N VAL A 183 41.66 -22.84 4.46
CA VAL A 183 42.05 -23.75 5.56
C VAL A 183 42.71 -25.01 5.00
N ALA A 184 42.14 -25.62 3.95
CA ALA A 184 42.73 -26.79 3.30
C ALA A 184 44.10 -26.49 2.68
N ASN A 185 44.28 -25.30 2.08
CA ASN A 185 45.59 -24.86 1.58
C ASN A 185 46.59 -24.67 2.72
N LEU A 186 46.16 -24.10 3.85
CA LEU A 186 47.01 -23.94 5.02
C LEU A 186 47.43 -25.28 5.63
N GLU A 187 46.53 -26.26 5.67
CA GLU A 187 46.81 -27.64 6.09
C GLU A 187 47.89 -28.26 5.20
N GLN A 188 47.73 -28.19 3.87
CA GLN A 188 48.74 -28.66 2.91
C GLN A 188 50.11 -27.97 3.12
N ARG A 189 50.12 -26.68 3.43
CA ARG A 189 51.35 -25.94 3.73
C ARG A 189 52.00 -26.40 5.03
N ILE A 190 51.23 -26.72 6.07
CA ILE A 190 51.75 -27.27 7.33
C ILE A 190 52.40 -28.62 7.07
N ASP A 191 51.72 -29.52 6.36
CA ASP A 191 52.23 -30.85 6.02
C ASP A 191 53.54 -30.79 5.23
N SER A 192 53.63 -29.84 4.29
CA SER A 192 54.86 -29.63 3.52
C SER A 192 56.05 -29.18 4.38
N VAL A 193 55.81 -28.45 5.47
CA VAL A 193 56.87 -27.95 6.38
C VAL A 193 57.26 -29.03 7.40
N THR A 194 56.32 -29.84 7.87
CA THR A 194 56.56 -30.92 8.85
C THR A 194 57.15 -32.18 8.21
N GLY A 195 56.88 -32.44 6.93
CA GLY A 195 57.42 -33.60 6.19
C GLY A 195 58.88 -33.49 5.73
N LEU A 196 59.58 -32.38 5.99
CA LEU A 196 60.97 -32.18 5.56
C LEU A 196 61.97 -32.95 6.45
N PRO A 197 63.03 -33.58 5.87
CA PRO A 197 64.07 -34.30 6.63
C PRO A 197 64.81 -33.47 7.70
N GLY A 198 64.76 -32.13 7.59
CA GLY A 198 65.35 -31.17 8.53
C GLY A 198 64.46 -30.76 9.71
N GLY A 199 63.37 -31.49 10.01
CA GLY A 199 62.39 -31.19 11.08
C GLY A 199 62.98 -31.03 12.50
N LEU A 200 64.25 -31.35 12.70
CA LEU A 200 64.98 -31.17 13.96
C LEU A 200 65.58 -29.75 14.13
N GLU A 201 65.70 -28.93 13.09
CA GLU A 201 66.22 -27.55 13.19
C GLU A 201 65.23 -26.59 13.88
N ALA A 202 65.75 -25.74 14.77
CA ALA A 202 64.94 -24.80 15.56
C ALA A 202 64.13 -23.82 14.70
N ALA A 203 64.67 -23.39 13.54
CA ALA A 203 63.99 -22.50 12.61
C ALA A 203 62.73 -23.15 11.99
N THR A 204 62.83 -24.42 11.59
CA THR A 204 61.73 -25.20 11.02
C THR A 204 60.62 -25.43 12.06
N ARG A 205 60.99 -25.73 13.31
CA ARG A 205 60.02 -25.87 14.42
C ARG A 205 59.29 -24.58 14.73
N ASN A 206 59.98 -23.44 14.78
CA ASN A 206 59.36 -22.14 15.01
C ASN A 206 58.38 -21.76 13.89
N ARG A 207 58.73 -22.07 12.63
CA ARG A 207 57.85 -21.84 11.47
C ARG A 207 56.61 -22.72 11.53
N ALA A 208 56.77 -24.01 11.84
CA ALA A 208 55.66 -24.95 12.00
C ALA A 208 54.72 -24.53 13.14
N ALA A 209 55.27 -24.15 14.30
CA ALA A 209 54.49 -23.67 15.44
C ALA A 209 53.67 -22.42 15.09
N LYS A 210 54.26 -21.44 14.38
CA LYS A 210 53.54 -20.25 13.91
C LYS A 210 52.39 -20.60 12.97
N LEU A 211 52.60 -21.53 12.03
CA LEU A 211 51.56 -21.99 11.11
C LEU A 211 50.44 -22.73 11.84
N GLN A 212 50.76 -23.57 12.83
CA GLN A 212 49.77 -24.25 13.66
C GLN A 212 48.91 -23.25 14.46
N THR A 213 49.51 -22.20 15.01
CA THR A 213 48.74 -21.12 15.67
C THR A 213 47.78 -20.45 14.70
N ILE A 214 48.24 -20.10 13.49
CA ILE A 214 47.37 -19.51 12.46
C ILE A 214 46.25 -20.48 12.10
N TYR A 215 46.57 -21.75 11.88
CA TYR A 215 45.58 -22.78 11.54
C TYR A 215 44.48 -22.92 12.59
N GLY A 216 44.82 -22.88 13.88
CA GLY A 216 43.84 -22.86 14.97
C GLY A 216 42.86 -21.68 14.87
N THR A 217 43.36 -20.47 14.58
CA THR A 217 42.52 -19.27 14.38
C THR A 217 41.65 -19.40 13.13
N GLU A 218 42.22 -19.89 12.04
CA GLU A 218 41.51 -20.08 10.76
C GLU A 218 40.37 -21.11 10.88
N LEU A 219 40.58 -22.18 11.64
CA LEU A 219 39.54 -23.17 11.98
C LEU A 219 38.42 -22.56 12.81
N GLN A 220 38.74 -21.70 13.77
CA GLN A 220 37.73 -21.00 14.57
C GLN A 220 36.86 -20.08 13.69
N GLU A 221 37.47 -19.36 12.76
CA GLU A 221 36.73 -18.54 11.79
C GLU A 221 35.86 -19.40 10.86
N LEU A 222 36.37 -20.53 10.38
CA LEU A 222 35.62 -21.47 9.55
C LEU A 222 34.40 -22.02 10.30
N ALA A 223 34.55 -22.40 11.57
CA ALA A 223 33.45 -22.83 12.43
C ALA A 223 32.41 -21.71 12.60
N GLY A 224 32.85 -20.46 12.74
CA GLY A 224 31.99 -19.28 12.75
C GLY A 224 31.16 -19.13 11.47
N ARG A 225 31.79 -19.28 10.30
CA ARG A 225 31.11 -19.23 9.00
C ARG A 225 30.14 -20.39 8.79
N LYS A 226 30.50 -21.60 9.24
CA LYS A 226 29.61 -22.77 9.22
C LYS A 226 28.35 -22.52 10.04
N ASN A 227 28.50 -22.01 11.26
CA ASN A 227 27.36 -21.66 12.12
C ASN A 227 26.47 -20.57 11.48
N HIS A 228 27.06 -19.62 10.76
CA HIS A 228 26.29 -18.60 10.02
C HIS A 228 25.53 -19.21 8.84
N LEU A 229 26.17 -20.06 8.04
CA LEU A 229 25.54 -20.81 6.96
C LEU A 229 24.34 -21.63 7.46
N GLU A 230 24.51 -22.39 8.54
CA GLU A 230 23.42 -23.18 9.15
C GLU A 230 22.29 -22.30 9.72
N ARG A 231 22.56 -21.04 10.09
CA ARG A 231 21.51 -20.09 10.49
C ARG A 231 20.72 -19.61 9.27
N GLU A 232 21.40 -19.24 8.19
CA GLU A 232 20.73 -18.82 6.95
C GLU A 232 19.95 -19.96 6.31
N GLN A 233 20.45 -21.20 6.37
CA GLN A 233 19.73 -22.37 5.89
C GLN A 233 18.43 -22.59 6.65
N ARG A 234 18.48 -22.54 8.00
CA ARG A 234 17.26 -22.62 8.82
C ARG A 234 16.29 -21.46 8.55
N SER A 235 16.81 -20.25 8.34
CA SER A 235 16.00 -19.09 7.96
C SER A 235 15.29 -19.29 6.63
N PHE A 236 15.98 -19.86 5.63
CA PHE A 236 15.42 -20.19 4.32
C PHE A 236 14.33 -21.27 4.40
N GLU A 237 14.55 -22.32 5.19
CA GLU A 237 13.61 -23.44 5.38
C GLU A 237 12.37 -23.07 6.21
N THR A 238 12.44 -22.02 7.03
CA THR A 238 11.32 -21.59 7.88
C THR A 238 10.21 -20.94 7.07
N GLU A 239 8.98 -21.46 7.18
CA GLU A 239 7.81 -20.88 6.51
C GLU A 239 7.55 -19.42 6.89
N LEU A 240 7.12 -18.63 5.91
CA LEU A 240 6.79 -17.21 6.12
C LEU A 240 5.37 -17.06 6.62
N PRO A 241 5.14 -16.26 7.69
CA PRO A 241 3.79 -16.05 8.18
C PRO A 241 2.99 -15.17 7.22
N LYS A 242 1.73 -15.57 7.03
CA LYS A 242 0.73 -14.88 6.21
C LYS A 242 -0.04 -13.86 7.05
N ALA A 243 -0.62 -12.86 6.39
CA ALA A 243 -1.50 -11.90 7.03
C ALA A 243 -2.67 -12.57 7.74
N TYR A 244 -2.94 -12.15 8.98
CA TYR A 244 -4.08 -12.62 9.75
C TYR A 244 -5.32 -11.84 9.32
N VAL A 245 -6.28 -12.52 8.70
CA VAL A 245 -7.52 -11.89 8.26
C VAL A 245 -8.47 -11.77 9.46
N ILE A 246 -8.70 -10.53 9.91
CA ILE A 246 -9.64 -10.24 11.00
C ILE A 246 -11.06 -10.26 10.44
N SER A 247 -11.25 -9.58 9.30
CA SER A 247 -12.52 -9.52 8.59
C SER A 247 -12.28 -9.62 7.09
N SER A 248 -12.93 -10.58 6.46
CA SER A 248 -12.94 -10.69 5.00
C SER A 248 -13.94 -9.70 4.42
N ALA A 249 -13.63 -9.19 3.23
CA ALA A 249 -14.54 -8.33 2.50
C ALA A 249 -15.76 -9.11 2.02
N ILE A 250 -16.94 -8.56 2.27
CA ILE A 250 -18.22 -9.03 1.75
C ILE A 250 -18.81 -8.00 0.77
N PRO A 251 -19.64 -8.41 -0.20
CA PRO A 251 -20.33 -7.48 -1.08
C PRO A 251 -21.26 -6.56 -0.28
N ASP A 252 -21.08 -5.25 -0.40
CA ASP A 252 -21.99 -4.25 0.15
C ASP A 252 -22.89 -3.73 -0.97
N TYR A 253 -24.21 -3.80 -0.78
CA TYR A 253 -25.20 -3.38 -1.76
C TYR A 253 -25.69 -1.95 -1.54
N GLU A 254 -25.18 -1.25 -0.52
CA GLU A 254 -25.43 0.18 -0.33
C GLU A 254 -24.40 1.01 -1.12
N PRO A 255 -24.84 1.84 -2.08
CA PRO A 255 -23.90 2.63 -2.87
C PRO A 255 -23.31 3.77 -2.04
N VAL A 256 -21.98 3.84 -1.95
CA VAL A 256 -21.26 4.91 -1.25
C VAL A 256 -21.23 6.21 -2.04
N SER A 257 -21.39 6.14 -3.36
CA SER A 257 -21.37 7.26 -4.30
C SER A 257 -22.26 6.97 -5.52
N PRO A 258 -22.93 7.97 -6.11
CA PRO A 258 -23.03 9.36 -5.68
C PRO A 258 -24.01 9.58 -4.51
N ARG A 259 -23.64 10.44 -3.55
CA ARG A 259 -24.54 10.89 -2.47
C ARG A 259 -25.52 11.95 -3.00
N ARG A 260 -26.53 11.52 -3.74
CA ARG A 260 -27.44 12.39 -4.51
C ARG A 260 -28.06 13.51 -3.67
N LEU A 261 -28.54 13.19 -2.47
CA LEU A 261 -29.20 14.17 -1.61
C LEU A 261 -28.25 15.31 -1.18
N LEU A 262 -27.00 14.98 -0.84
CA LEU A 262 -25.99 16.00 -0.52
C LEU A 262 -25.66 16.88 -1.71
N MET A 263 -25.57 16.31 -2.92
CA MET A 263 -25.31 17.11 -4.13
C MET A 263 -26.47 18.05 -4.48
N VAL A 264 -27.72 17.59 -4.31
CA VAL A 264 -28.91 18.45 -4.49
C VAL A 264 -28.91 19.60 -3.48
N LEU A 265 -28.62 19.33 -2.20
CA LEU A 265 -28.52 20.37 -1.18
C LEU A 265 -27.40 21.37 -1.46
N ALA A 266 -26.23 20.91 -1.90
CA ALA A 266 -25.13 21.78 -2.28
C ALA A 266 -25.49 22.67 -3.48
N ALA A 267 -26.13 22.11 -4.51
CA ALA A 267 -26.58 22.86 -5.67
C ALA A 267 -27.66 23.90 -5.30
N ALA A 268 -28.58 23.54 -4.41
CA ALA A 268 -29.58 24.46 -3.87
C ALA A 268 -28.92 25.65 -3.14
N ALA A 269 -27.92 25.39 -2.30
CA ALA A 269 -27.18 26.43 -1.59
C ALA A 269 -26.41 27.36 -2.55
N ILE A 270 -25.75 26.79 -3.57
CA ILE A 270 -25.05 27.57 -4.60
C ILE A 270 -26.03 28.44 -5.39
N TYR A 271 -27.19 27.91 -5.77
CA TYR A 271 -28.23 28.68 -6.45
C TYR A 271 -28.71 29.85 -5.61
N LEU A 272 -29.04 29.62 -4.34
CA LEU A 272 -29.48 30.68 -3.43
C LEU A 272 -28.40 31.76 -3.24
N PHE A 273 -27.13 31.36 -3.13
CA PHE A 273 -26.01 32.28 -3.03
C PHE A 273 -25.86 33.15 -4.28
N LEU A 274 -25.85 32.55 -5.47
CA LEU A 274 -25.77 33.28 -6.74
C LEU A 274 -26.95 34.24 -6.90
N MET A 275 -28.16 33.81 -6.53
CA MET A 275 -29.33 34.69 -6.58
C MET A 275 -29.23 35.86 -5.60
N ALA A 276 -28.69 35.64 -4.40
CA ALA A 276 -28.45 36.73 -3.45
C ALA A 276 -27.45 37.76 -4.00
N VAL A 277 -26.35 37.30 -4.61
CA VAL A 277 -25.35 38.17 -5.26
C VAL A 277 -25.98 38.98 -6.39
N ILE A 278 -26.76 38.34 -7.27
CA ILE A 278 -27.45 39.02 -8.37
C ILE A 278 -28.41 40.08 -7.83
N ILE A 279 -29.18 39.78 -6.78
CA ILE A 279 -30.11 40.74 -6.17
C ILE A 279 -29.36 41.96 -5.62
N ILE A 280 -28.18 41.76 -5.00
CA ILE A 280 -27.33 42.86 -4.50
C ILE A 280 -26.86 43.73 -5.65
N ILE A 281 -26.31 43.14 -6.72
CA ILE A 281 -25.84 43.86 -7.90
C ILE A 281 -26.98 44.67 -8.54
N MET A 282 -28.16 44.06 -8.72
CA MET A 282 -29.31 44.75 -9.28
C MET A 282 -29.78 45.92 -8.41
N ARG A 283 -29.65 45.81 -7.08
CA ARG A 283 -29.97 46.90 -6.15
C ARG A 283 -29.00 48.06 -6.33
N ASP A 284 -27.71 47.77 -6.37
CA ASP A 284 -26.67 48.80 -6.49
C ASP A 284 -26.74 49.52 -7.84
N VAL A 285 -27.02 48.80 -8.93
CA VAL A 285 -27.24 49.39 -10.27
C VAL A 285 -28.47 50.32 -10.29
N ARG A 286 -29.58 49.94 -9.65
CA ARG A 286 -30.76 50.83 -9.56
C ARG A 286 -30.48 52.10 -8.78
N LEU A 287 -29.71 52.03 -7.70
CA LEU A 287 -29.36 53.20 -6.89
C LEU A 287 -28.54 54.23 -7.68
N ILE A 288 -27.70 53.77 -8.62
CA ILE A 288 -26.94 54.64 -9.51
C ILE A 288 -27.87 55.30 -10.54
N SER A 289 -28.78 54.54 -11.16
CA SER A 289 -29.71 55.03 -12.18
C SER A 289 -30.75 56.03 -11.68
N THR A 290 -31.02 56.11 -10.36
CA THR A 290 -31.96 57.09 -9.77
C THR A 290 -31.30 58.38 -9.29
N LYS A 291 -29.97 58.47 -9.40
CA LYS A 291 -29.19 59.64 -8.96
C LYS A 291 -28.84 60.60 -10.11
N ASP A 292 -29.10 60.20 -11.36
CA ASP A 292 -29.10 61.03 -12.57
C ASP A 292 -30.54 61.43 -12.93
#